data_AF-A0A482ZLC3-F1
#
_entry.id   AF-A0A482ZLC3-F1
#
_cell.length_a   1.000
_cell.length_b   1.000
_cell.length_c   1.000
_cell.angle_alpha   90.00
_cell.angle_beta   90.00
_cell.angle_gamma   90.00
#
_symmetry.space_group_name_H-M   'P 1'
#
loop_
_entity.id
_entity.type
_entity.pdbx_description
1 polymer ?
#
loop_
_entity_poly.entity_id
_entity_poly.type
_entity_poly.pdbx_seq_one_letter_code
_entity_poly.pdbx_strand_id
1 'polypeptide(L)'
;MYIPVSYLFWGGLKGLAELLSLPLNSVLHLSNVGVHIINGLLVFTVLKQFVVNKWALLIGVLFFLLHPIQVEAVAWVSEFRNLLAFAFSLSALYVYLKNQTRFSYVALLLFVLAVLSKPSAVVLPLIIFTINYFYYGFSLKDNFIKALPFLIITLFIVVTTYLIQSNYSDFEQQHTLAYWQRPFAWLDSIVFYVSKFIYPYHLGASYTLSPKFIAQQWWFYPLTLLPLALAYFNRSIKLYPADAKKNLGITLNHRGGLFFSQKKYQKALADFSQAVVLDPSSNDSNSNNIGVLFTLKRCKQAYLALDFARKNKVKLGKPLLTGLQQNCPRQ
;
A
#
# COMPACT_ATOMS: atom_id res chain seq x y z
N MET A 1 -15.32 -2.44 -22.73
CA MET A 1 -13.98 -1.82 -22.63
C MET A 1 -13.21 -2.12 -23.92
N TYR A 2 -12.58 -1.11 -24.54
CA TYR A 2 -11.83 -1.29 -25.78
C TYR A 2 -10.41 -1.80 -25.46
N ILE A 3 -10.15 -3.08 -25.74
CA ILE A 3 -8.88 -3.79 -25.44
C ILE A 3 -8.36 -4.58 -26.66
N PRO A 4 -8.12 -3.91 -27.80
CA PRO A 4 -7.87 -4.57 -29.09
C PRO A 4 -6.64 -5.47 -29.09
N VAL A 5 -5.59 -5.14 -28.31
CA VAL A 5 -4.39 -5.99 -28.22
C VAL A 5 -4.75 -7.33 -27.56
N SER A 6 -5.50 -7.29 -26.45
CA SER A 6 -5.96 -8.51 -25.78
C SER A 6 -6.82 -9.39 -26.70
N TYR A 7 -7.73 -8.79 -27.47
CA TYR A 7 -8.55 -9.53 -28.44
C TYR A 7 -7.71 -10.13 -29.58
N LEU A 8 -6.71 -9.39 -30.09
CA LEU A 8 -5.81 -9.88 -31.11
C LEU A 8 -5.04 -11.12 -30.63
N PHE A 9 -4.52 -11.09 -29.40
CA PHE A 9 -3.85 -12.24 -28.82
C PHE A 9 -4.80 -13.43 -28.62
N TRP A 10 -6.02 -13.22 -28.09
CA TRP A 10 -6.99 -14.31 -27.98
C TRP A 10 -7.36 -14.92 -29.34
N GLY A 11 -7.52 -14.09 -30.37
CA GLY A 11 -7.73 -14.56 -31.74
C GLY A 11 -6.55 -15.40 -32.26
N GLY A 12 -5.32 -14.94 -32.02
CA GLY A 12 -4.10 -15.68 -32.38
C GLY A 12 -3.96 -17.00 -31.62
N LEU A 13 -4.24 -17.01 -30.31
CA LEU A 13 -4.23 -18.23 -29.49
C LEU A 13 -5.28 -19.23 -29.93
N LYS A 14 -6.47 -18.74 -30.32
CA LYS A 14 -7.51 -19.59 -30.91
C LYS A 14 -7.05 -20.20 -32.24
N GLY A 15 -6.51 -19.38 -33.15
CA GLY A 15 -5.99 -19.86 -34.44
C GLY A 15 -4.84 -20.87 -34.26
N LEU A 16 -3.97 -20.66 -33.27
CA LEU A 16 -2.90 -21.61 -32.92
C LEU A 16 -3.47 -22.92 -32.36
N ALA A 17 -4.50 -22.86 -31.52
CA ALA A 17 -5.16 -24.05 -31.01
C ALA A 17 -5.80 -24.87 -32.14
N GLU A 18 -6.47 -24.21 -33.09
CA GLU A 18 -7.06 -24.84 -34.28
C GLU A 18 -5.98 -25.45 -35.18
N LEU A 19 -4.91 -24.69 -35.47
CA LEU A 19 -3.79 -25.13 -36.31
C LEU A 19 -3.10 -26.38 -35.76
N LEU A 20 -2.96 -26.46 -34.43
CA LEU A 20 -2.28 -27.57 -33.75
C LEU A 20 -3.25 -28.66 -33.24
N SER A 21 -4.55 -28.53 -33.51
CA SER A 21 -5.59 -29.43 -32.99
C SER A 21 -5.56 -29.60 -31.46
N LEU A 22 -5.26 -28.52 -30.74
CA LEU A 22 -5.16 -28.51 -29.27
C LEU A 22 -6.48 -28.04 -28.63
N PRO A 23 -6.81 -28.50 -27.40
CA PRO A 23 -7.96 -27.99 -26.66
C PRO A 23 -7.79 -26.50 -26.34
N LEU A 24 -8.72 -25.67 -26.82
CA LEU A 24 -8.66 -24.21 -26.66
C LEU A 24 -8.51 -23.78 -25.20
N ASN A 25 -9.26 -24.41 -24.28
CA ASN A 25 -9.19 -24.10 -22.85
C ASN A 25 -7.76 -24.26 -22.30
N SER A 26 -7.10 -25.36 -22.64
CA SER A 26 -5.71 -25.63 -22.22
C SER A 26 -4.76 -24.57 -22.77
N VAL A 27 -4.89 -24.22 -24.06
CA VAL A 27 -4.06 -23.19 -24.70
C VAL A 27 -4.23 -21.83 -23.99
N LEU A 28 -5.46 -21.45 -23.67
CA LEU A 28 -5.74 -20.18 -22.99
C LEU A 28 -5.16 -20.13 -21.57
N HIS A 29 -5.39 -21.17 -20.76
CA HIS A 29 -4.85 -21.22 -19.40
C HIS A 29 -3.32 -21.31 -19.36
N LEU A 30 -2.71 -22.12 -20.25
CA LEU A 30 -1.26 -22.23 -20.35
C LEU A 30 -0.64 -20.91 -20.82
N SER A 31 -1.32 -20.17 -21.70
CA SER A 31 -0.87 -18.85 -22.14
C SER A 31 -0.85 -17.84 -20.98
N ASN A 32 -1.86 -17.84 -20.11
CA ASN A 32 -1.83 -17.02 -18.90
C ASN A 32 -0.61 -17.35 -18.02
N VAL A 33 -0.36 -18.64 -17.75
CA VAL A 33 0.79 -19.08 -16.96
C VAL A 33 2.10 -18.66 -17.64
N GLY A 34 2.22 -18.84 -18.96
CA GLY A 34 3.38 -18.43 -19.74
C GLY A 34 3.66 -16.93 -19.63
N VAL A 35 2.64 -16.09 -19.80
CA VAL A 35 2.80 -14.63 -19.65
C VAL A 35 3.12 -14.23 -18.20
N HIS A 36 2.59 -14.95 -17.20
CA HIS A 36 2.97 -14.73 -15.79
C HIS A 36 4.45 -15.04 -15.53
N ILE A 37 4.99 -16.10 -16.12
CA ILE A 37 6.42 -16.42 -16.05
C ILE A 37 7.25 -15.30 -16.71
N ILE A 38 6.85 -14.83 -17.90
CA ILE A 38 7.48 -13.68 -18.57
C ILE A 38 7.46 -12.45 -17.66
N ASN A 39 6.33 -12.17 -17.01
CA ASN A 39 6.20 -11.09 -16.05
C ASN A 39 7.18 -11.24 -14.88
N GLY A 40 7.37 -12.44 -14.32
CA GLY A 40 8.38 -12.68 -13.29
C GLY A 40 9.80 -12.38 -13.75
N LEU A 41 10.15 -12.76 -14.98
CA LEU A 41 11.46 -12.47 -15.58
C LEU A 41 11.66 -10.95 -15.81
N LEU A 42 10.60 -10.25 -16.22
CA LEU A 42 10.61 -8.80 -16.36
C LEU A 42 10.74 -8.09 -15.01
N VAL A 43 10.01 -8.54 -13.98
CA VAL A 43 10.14 -8.05 -12.59
C VAL A 43 11.58 -8.22 -12.11
N PHE A 44 12.18 -9.40 -12.29
CA PHE A 44 13.60 -9.63 -11.96
C PHE A 44 14.51 -8.64 -12.69
N THR A 45 14.28 -8.43 -13.99
CA THR A 45 15.12 -7.58 -14.85
C THR A 45 15.03 -6.09 -14.50
N VAL A 46 13.87 -5.62 -14.05
CA VAL A 46 13.70 -4.25 -13.56
C VAL A 46 14.28 -4.11 -12.16
N LEU A 47 13.93 -5.02 -11.23
CA LEU A 47 14.34 -4.91 -9.83
C LEU A 47 15.84 -5.05 -9.60
N LYS A 48 16.56 -5.85 -10.42
CA LYS A 48 18.02 -5.98 -10.31
C LYS A 48 18.79 -4.66 -10.50
N GLN A 49 18.14 -3.63 -11.06
CA GLN A 49 18.74 -2.30 -11.20
C GLN A 49 18.72 -1.49 -9.89
N PHE A 50 17.84 -1.86 -8.96
CA PHE A 50 17.63 -1.14 -7.70
C PHE A 50 18.05 -1.97 -6.47
N VAL A 51 18.03 -3.30 -6.57
CA VAL A 51 18.30 -4.22 -5.46
C VAL A 51 19.68 -4.85 -5.63
N VAL A 52 20.61 -4.50 -4.73
CA VAL A 52 21.99 -5.03 -4.73
C VAL A 52 22.06 -6.48 -4.22
N ASN A 53 21.27 -6.83 -3.21
CA ASN A 53 21.30 -8.16 -2.60
C ASN A 53 20.57 -9.20 -3.49
N LYS A 54 21.32 -10.15 -4.04
CA LYS A 54 20.82 -11.19 -4.95
C LYS A 54 19.76 -12.10 -4.31
N TRP A 55 19.89 -12.41 -3.03
CA TRP A 55 18.91 -13.23 -2.31
C TRP A 55 17.60 -12.48 -2.09
N ALA A 56 17.68 -11.21 -1.70
CA ALA A 56 16.50 -10.36 -1.57
C ALA A 56 15.75 -10.22 -2.91
N LEU A 57 16.49 -10.05 -4.01
CA LEU A 57 15.94 -10.02 -5.37
C LEU A 57 15.25 -11.35 -5.73
N LEU A 58 15.94 -12.48 -5.52
CA LEU A 58 15.40 -13.80 -5.84
C LEU A 58 14.14 -14.11 -5.03
N ILE A 59 14.19 -13.90 -3.71
CA ILE A 59 13.05 -14.12 -2.81
C ILE A 59 11.89 -13.20 -3.21
N GLY A 60 12.14 -11.94 -3.53
CA GLY A 60 11.10 -11.01 -3.98
C GLY A 60 10.42 -11.43 -5.29
N VAL A 61 11.18 -11.95 -6.26
CA VAL A 61 10.64 -12.43 -7.54
C VAL A 61 9.88 -13.75 -7.36
N LEU A 62 10.42 -14.69 -6.58
CA LEU A 62 9.73 -15.94 -6.24
C LEU A 62 8.44 -15.67 -5.48
N PHE A 63 8.48 -14.71 -4.55
CA PHE A 63 7.29 -14.24 -3.87
C PHE A 63 6.27 -13.70 -4.88
N PHE A 64 6.66 -12.80 -5.79
CA PHE A 64 5.76 -12.31 -6.85
C PHE A 64 5.15 -13.45 -7.68
N LEU A 65 5.95 -14.45 -8.07
CA LEU A 65 5.51 -15.55 -8.93
C LEU A 65 4.57 -16.54 -8.21
N LEU A 66 4.87 -16.86 -6.96
CA LEU A 66 4.24 -17.96 -6.21
C LEU A 66 3.18 -17.50 -5.22
N HIS A 67 3.10 -16.20 -4.92
CA HIS A 67 2.17 -15.71 -3.91
C HIS A 67 0.70 -15.92 -4.35
N PRO A 68 -0.18 -16.47 -3.48
CA PRO A 68 -1.55 -16.82 -3.87
C PRO A 68 -2.39 -15.64 -4.38
N ILE A 69 -2.04 -14.40 -4.04
CA ILE A 69 -2.71 -13.20 -4.55
C ILE A 69 -2.70 -13.11 -6.09
N GLN A 70 -1.78 -13.80 -6.76
CA GLN A 70 -1.72 -13.84 -8.23
C GLN A 70 -2.75 -14.79 -8.86
N VAL A 71 -3.40 -15.66 -8.08
CA VAL A 71 -4.30 -16.70 -8.61
C VAL A 71 -5.41 -16.08 -9.45
N GLU A 72 -5.98 -14.94 -9.05
CA GLU A 72 -6.99 -14.24 -9.85
C GLU A 72 -6.45 -13.82 -11.23
N ALA A 73 -5.27 -13.20 -11.26
CA ALA A 73 -4.66 -12.72 -12.50
C ALA A 73 -4.25 -13.87 -13.46
N VAL A 74 -3.87 -15.03 -12.91
CA VAL A 74 -3.34 -16.15 -13.70
C VAL A 74 -4.42 -17.18 -14.05
N ALA A 75 -5.29 -17.54 -13.12
CA ALA A 75 -6.27 -18.61 -13.33
C ALA A 75 -7.41 -18.18 -14.27
N TRP A 76 -7.80 -16.89 -14.23
CA TRP A 76 -8.92 -16.40 -15.04
C TRP A 76 -8.47 -16.05 -16.44
N VAL A 77 -9.01 -16.74 -17.45
CA VAL A 77 -8.71 -16.46 -18.87
C VAL A 77 -8.98 -15.00 -19.23
N SER A 78 -10.04 -14.40 -18.67
CA SER A 78 -10.39 -12.98 -18.91
C SER A 78 -9.34 -12.00 -18.36
N GLU A 79 -8.55 -12.39 -17.37
CA GLU A 79 -7.50 -11.55 -16.77
C GLU A 79 -6.18 -11.56 -17.55
N PHE A 80 -6.13 -12.29 -18.68
CA PHE A 80 -5.01 -12.23 -19.62
C PHE A 80 -4.66 -10.81 -20.07
N ARG A 81 -5.67 -9.94 -20.20
CA ARG A 81 -5.50 -8.50 -20.46
C ARG A 81 -4.63 -7.79 -19.41
N ASN A 82 -4.71 -8.19 -18.14
CA ASN A 82 -3.87 -7.64 -17.07
C ASN A 82 -2.43 -8.12 -17.20
N LEU A 83 -2.26 -9.41 -17.49
CA LEU A 83 -0.95 -10.02 -17.67
C LEU A 83 -0.19 -9.36 -18.83
N LEU A 84 -0.85 -9.13 -19.96
CA LEU A 84 -0.29 -8.41 -21.10
C LEU A 84 0.01 -6.95 -20.79
N ALA A 85 -0.94 -6.23 -20.18
CA ALA A 85 -0.73 -4.83 -19.81
C ALA A 85 0.46 -4.66 -18.85
N PHE A 86 0.63 -5.58 -17.91
CA PHE A 86 1.76 -5.60 -16.99
C PHE A 86 3.08 -5.93 -17.72
N ALA A 87 3.09 -6.92 -18.62
CA ALA A 87 4.27 -7.29 -19.41
C ALA A 87 4.76 -6.13 -20.28
N PHE A 88 3.85 -5.49 -21.02
CA PHE A 88 4.18 -4.35 -21.86
C PHE A 88 4.61 -3.13 -21.05
N SER A 89 3.99 -2.89 -19.89
CA SER A 89 4.37 -1.79 -18.99
C SER A 89 5.76 -1.99 -18.38
N LEU A 90 6.10 -3.21 -17.92
CA LEU A 90 7.44 -3.53 -17.42
C LEU A 90 8.48 -3.48 -18.53
N SER A 91 8.13 -3.93 -19.74
CA SER A 91 9.02 -3.86 -20.90
C SER A 91 9.30 -2.40 -21.30
N ALA A 92 8.25 -1.56 -21.34
CA ALA A 92 8.38 -0.12 -21.58
C ALA A 92 9.27 0.54 -20.52
N LEU A 93 9.04 0.22 -19.24
CA LEU A 93 9.85 0.72 -18.14
C LEU A 93 11.31 0.26 -18.25
N TYR A 94 11.55 -1.03 -18.53
CA TYR A 94 12.90 -1.56 -18.70
C TYR A 94 13.67 -0.84 -19.82
N VAL A 95 13.04 -0.69 -20.99
CA VAL A 95 13.65 0.02 -22.12
C VAL A 95 13.92 1.49 -21.76
N TYR A 96 13.01 2.14 -21.04
CA TYR A 96 13.18 3.50 -20.54
C TYR A 96 14.40 3.61 -19.61
N LEU A 97 14.51 2.72 -18.62
CA LEU A 97 15.59 2.74 -17.62
C LEU A 97 16.97 2.46 -18.23
N LYS A 98 17.04 1.73 -19.36
CA LYS A 98 18.31 1.46 -20.05
C LYS A 98 18.97 2.74 -20.59
N ASN A 99 18.19 3.75 -20.95
CA ASN A 99 18.71 5.05 -21.36
C ASN A 99 17.70 6.17 -21.06
N GLN A 100 17.78 6.70 -19.85
CA GLN A 100 16.95 7.79 -19.35
C GLN A 100 17.24 9.14 -20.03
N THR A 101 18.40 9.29 -20.69
CA THR A 101 18.80 10.58 -21.30
C THR A 101 18.16 10.81 -22.66
N ARG A 102 17.99 9.75 -23.46
CA ARG A 102 17.38 9.81 -24.79
C ARG A 102 15.94 9.30 -24.75
N PHE A 103 15.06 9.95 -25.49
CA PHE A 103 13.70 9.46 -25.65
C PHE A 103 13.70 8.13 -26.44
N SER A 104 12.86 7.18 -26.01
CA SER A 104 12.75 5.87 -26.65
C SER A 104 11.37 5.66 -27.25
N TYR A 105 11.31 5.64 -28.58
CA TYR A 105 10.10 5.30 -29.33
C TYR A 105 9.63 3.85 -29.06
N VAL A 106 10.58 2.95 -28.76
CA VAL A 106 10.25 1.57 -28.39
C VAL A 106 9.53 1.53 -27.05
N ALA A 107 9.97 2.32 -26.06
CA ALA A 107 9.28 2.41 -24.78
C ALA A 107 7.87 3.02 -24.94
N LEU A 108 7.73 4.03 -25.80
CA LEU A 108 6.43 4.62 -26.12
C LEU A 108 5.49 3.61 -26.78
N LEU A 109 5.98 2.85 -27.78
CA LEU A 109 5.20 1.81 -28.46
C LEU A 109 4.74 0.73 -27.48
N LEU A 110 5.64 0.25 -26.62
CA LEU A 110 5.30 -0.73 -25.59
C LEU A 110 4.27 -0.18 -24.60
N PHE A 111 4.35 1.11 -24.23
CA PHE A 111 3.32 1.75 -23.42
C PHE A 111 1.96 1.80 -24.14
N VAL A 112 1.92 2.14 -25.43
CA VAL A 112 0.68 2.10 -26.22
C VAL A 112 0.08 0.69 -26.20
N LEU A 113 0.89 -0.35 -26.42
CA LEU A 113 0.44 -1.74 -26.36
C LEU A 113 -0.08 -2.11 -24.96
N ALA A 114 0.54 -1.60 -23.90
CA ALA A 114 0.07 -1.82 -22.53
C ALA A 114 -1.33 -1.22 -22.31
N VAL A 115 -1.53 0.03 -22.74
CA VAL A 115 -2.80 0.75 -22.57
C VAL A 115 -3.90 0.17 -23.45
N LEU A 116 -3.57 -0.29 -24.66
CA LEU A 116 -4.49 -1.01 -25.55
C LEU A 116 -4.75 -2.47 -25.10
N SER A 117 -3.93 -3.02 -24.20
CA SER A 117 -4.23 -4.29 -23.52
C SER A 117 -5.18 -4.06 -22.35
N LYS A 118 -4.93 -3.01 -21.55
CA LYS A 118 -5.79 -2.56 -20.46
C LYS A 118 -5.64 -1.05 -20.20
N PRO A 119 -6.73 -0.26 -20.24
CA PRO A 119 -6.66 1.19 -20.00
C PRO A 119 -6.06 1.59 -18.66
N SER A 120 -6.10 0.75 -17.62
CA SER A 120 -5.48 1.04 -16.32
C SER A 120 -3.94 1.15 -16.37
N ALA A 121 -3.29 0.75 -17.46
CA ALA A 121 -1.85 0.91 -17.65
C ALA A 121 -1.40 2.38 -17.76
N VAL A 122 -2.33 3.34 -17.87
CA VAL A 122 -2.07 4.79 -17.83
C VAL A 122 -1.35 5.28 -16.57
N VAL A 123 -1.16 4.43 -15.56
CA VAL A 123 -0.34 4.73 -14.37
C VAL A 123 1.17 4.75 -14.69
N LEU A 124 1.63 4.08 -15.75
CA LEU A 124 3.07 3.98 -16.05
C LEU A 124 3.81 5.33 -16.14
N PRO A 125 3.28 6.39 -16.77
CA PRO A 125 4.00 7.65 -16.88
C PRO A 125 4.20 8.33 -15.53
N LEU A 126 3.29 8.11 -14.57
CA LEU A 126 3.47 8.56 -13.18
C LEU A 126 4.61 7.79 -12.49
N ILE A 127 4.74 6.49 -12.75
CA ILE A 127 5.87 5.67 -12.25
C ILE A 127 7.19 6.19 -12.81
N ILE A 128 7.27 6.40 -14.13
CA ILE A 128 8.45 6.97 -14.80
C ILE A 128 8.79 8.35 -14.22
N PHE A 129 7.78 9.22 -14.08
CA PHE A 129 7.95 10.54 -13.50
C PHE A 129 8.51 10.47 -12.07
N THR A 130 8.00 9.56 -11.26
CA THR A 130 8.46 9.35 -9.87
C THR A 130 9.90 8.87 -9.83
N ILE A 131 10.28 7.90 -10.65
CA ILE A 131 11.66 7.39 -10.72
C ILE A 131 12.62 8.48 -11.20
N ASN A 132 12.25 9.24 -12.23
CA ASN A 132 13.08 10.34 -12.72
C ASN A 132 13.38 11.39 -11.66
N TYR A 133 12.35 11.77 -10.89
CA TYR A 133 12.50 12.79 -9.87
C TYR A 133 13.30 12.28 -8.67
N PHE A 134 12.93 11.13 -8.09
CA PHE A 134 13.52 10.65 -6.84
C PHE A 134 14.81 9.87 -7.01
N TYR A 135 14.97 9.13 -8.11
CA TYR A 135 16.13 8.26 -8.34
C TYR A 135 17.17 8.90 -9.25
N TYR A 136 16.75 9.47 -10.39
CA TYR A 136 17.68 10.10 -11.34
C TYR A 136 17.88 11.61 -11.12
N GLY A 137 17.15 12.23 -10.21
CA GLY A 137 17.32 13.64 -9.84
C GLY A 137 16.96 14.64 -10.95
N PHE A 138 16.08 14.28 -11.87
CA PHE A 138 15.66 15.20 -12.94
C PHE A 138 14.86 16.36 -12.37
N SER A 139 15.08 17.57 -12.91
CA SER A 139 14.25 18.72 -12.60
C SER A 139 12.79 18.47 -13.02
N LEU A 140 11.83 19.15 -12.38
CA LEU A 140 10.42 19.01 -12.75
C LEU A 140 10.17 19.33 -14.23
N LYS A 141 10.90 20.30 -14.78
CA LYS A 141 10.81 20.69 -16.19
C LYS A 141 11.29 19.58 -17.11
N ASP A 142 12.49 19.04 -16.87
CA ASP A 142 13.06 17.98 -17.72
C ASP A 142 12.25 16.70 -17.65
N ASN A 143 11.73 16.39 -16.46
CA ASN A 143 10.88 15.24 -16.23
C ASN A 143 9.55 15.38 -16.99
N PHE A 144 8.92 16.55 -16.95
CA PHE A 144 7.69 16.82 -17.71
C PHE A 144 7.92 16.70 -19.21
N ILE A 145 9.00 17.30 -19.74
CA ILE A 145 9.33 17.22 -21.18
C ILE A 145 9.50 15.76 -21.62
N LYS A 146 10.20 14.94 -20.82
CA LYS A 146 10.40 13.52 -21.14
C LYS A 146 9.13 12.68 -21.01
N ALA A 147 8.28 12.98 -20.03
CA ALA A 147 7.03 12.28 -19.82
C ALA A 147 5.94 12.72 -20.81
N LEU A 148 6.07 13.89 -21.44
CA LEU A 148 5.04 14.52 -22.26
C LEU A 148 4.42 13.59 -23.32
N PRO A 149 5.19 12.83 -24.13
CA PRO A 149 4.59 11.93 -25.12
C PRO A 149 3.72 10.84 -24.49
N PHE A 150 4.14 10.30 -23.34
CA PHE A 150 3.37 9.32 -22.59
C PHE A 150 2.12 9.93 -21.94
N LEU A 151 2.22 11.18 -21.46
CA LEU A 151 1.12 11.92 -20.86
C LEU A 151 0.05 12.30 -21.89
N ILE A 152 0.43 12.63 -23.13
CA ILE A 152 -0.51 12.90 -24.22
C ILE A 152 -1.36 11.66 -24.51
N ILE A 153 -0.73 10.48 -24.65
CA ILE A 153 -1.44 9.21 -24.84
C ILE A 153 -2.34 8.90 -23.64
N THR A 154 -1.84 9.14 -22.42
CA THR A 154 -2.62 8.95 -21.19
C THR A 154 -3.86 9.82 -21.19
N LEU A 155 -3.71 11.11 -21.48
CA LEU A 155 -4.83 12.05 -21.52
C LEU A 155 -5.85 11.63 -22.58
N PHE A 156 -5.39 11.27 -23.78
CA PHE A 156 -6.27 10.77 -24.84
C PHE A 156 -7.08 9.55 -24.41
N ILE A 157 -6.45 8.56 -23.78
CA ILE A 157 -7.14 7.36 -23.31
C ILE A 157 -8.09 7.65 -22.15
N VAL A 158 -7.70 8.52 -21.20
CA VAL A 158 -8.56 8.92 -20.08
C VAL A 158 -9.79 9.66 -20.60
N VAL A 159 -9.62 10.62 -21.50
CA VAL A 159 -10.73 11.41 -22.09
C VAL A 159 -11.66 10.51 -22.89
N THR A 160 -11.14 9.67 -23.79
CA THR A 160 -11.98 8.76 -24.58
C THR A 160 -12.74 7.76 -23.69
N THR A 161 -12.06 7.20 -22.67
CA THR A 161 -12.70 6.30 -21.71
C THR A 161 -13.80 7.01 -20.91
N TYR A 162 -13.55 8.26 -20.49
CA TYR A 162 -14.54 9.08 -19.79
C TYR A 162 -15.76 9.36 -20.67
N LEU A 163 -15.56 9.82 -21.92
CA LEU A 163 -16.63 10.13 -22.86
C LEU A 163 -17.47 8.89 -23.19
N ILE A 164 -16.84 7.73 -23.36
CA ILE A 164 -17.57 6.49 -23.60
C ILE A 164 -18.40 6.11 -22.37
N GLN A 165 -17.82 6.15 -21.16
CA GLN A 165 -18.53 5.78 -19.93
C GLN A 165 -19.64 6.77 -19.55
N SER A 166 -19.44 8.07 -19.79
CA SER A 166 -20.45 9.09 -19.50
C SER A 166 -21.72 8.92 -20.34
N ASN A 167 -21.62 8.29 -21.51
CA ASN A 167 -22.77 8.08 -22.39
C ASN A 167 -23.64 6.87 -21.99
N TYR A 168 -23.18 6.01 -21.06
CA TYR A 168 -23.95 4.87 -20.52
C TYR A 168 -24.52 5.17 -19.12
N SER A 169 -24.57 6.44 -18.72
CA SER A 169 -24.79 6.92 -17.35
C SER A 169 -26.15 6.58 -16.72
N ASP A 170 -27.16 6.20 -17.50
CA ASP A 170 -28.53 6.05 -16.99
C ASP A 170 -28.75 4.77 -16.16
N PHE A 171 -27.92 3.73 -16.36
CA PHE A 171 -27.95 2.50 -15.53
C PHE A 171 -26.95 2.51 -14.36
N GLU A 172 -25.92 3.36 -14.38
CA GLU A 172 -24.82 3.33 -13.40
C GLU A 172 -24.99 4.27 -12.18
N GLN A 173 -25.90 5.26 -12.24
CA GLN A 173 -26.11 6.17 -11.11
C GLN A 173 -26.49 5.45 -9.81
N GLN A 174 -27.08 4.25 -9.87
CA GLN A 174 -27.50 3.52 -8.69
C GLN A 174 -26.32 2.90 -7.88
N HIS A 175 -25.17 2.68 -8.53
CA HIS A 175 -24.01 1.96 -7.97
C HIS A 175 -22.74 2.81 -7.80
N THR A 176 -22.75 4.06 -8.25
CA THR A 176 -21.57 4.95 -8.17
C THR A 176 -21.47 5.65 -6.82
N LEU A 177 -20.24 5.85 -6.34
CA LEU A 177 -19.94 6.61 -5.14
C LEU A 177 -20.01 8.12 -5.38
N ALA A 178 -20.46 8.86 -4.36
CA ALA A 178 -20.34 10.31 -4.36
C ALA A 178 -18.87 10.72 -4.52
N TYR A 179 -18.61 11.84 -5.21
CA TYR A 179 -17.23 12.26 -5.53
C TYR A 179 -16.32 12.34 -4.30
N TRP A 180 -16.84 12.82 -3.16
CA TRP A 180 -16.09 12.92 -1.90
C TRP A 180 -15.79 11.56 -1.24
N GLN A 181 -16.54 10.50 -1.57
CA GLN A 181 -16.32 9.14 -1.07
C GLN A 181 -15.22 8.39 -1.85
N ARG A 182 -14.91 8.83 -3.07
CA ARG A 182 -13.95 8.14 -3.96
C ARG A 182 -12.54 8.04 -3.39
N PRO A 183 -11.96 9.07 -2.73
CA PRO A 183 -10.67 8.94 -2.06
C PRO A 183 -10.64 7.84 -0.99
N PHE A 184 -11.73 7.67 -0.23
CA PHE A 184 -11.84 6.62 0.77
C PHE A 184 -11.88 5.23 0.11
N ALA A 185 -12.57 5.08 -1.03
CA ALA A 185 -12.55 3.83 -1.78
C ALA A 185 -11.16 3.46 -2.31
N TRP A 186 -10.36 4.45 -2.73
CA TRP A 186 -8.97 4.21 -3.13
C TRP A 186 -8.11 3.74 -1.96
N LEU A 187 -8.25 4.39 -0.80
CA LEU A 187 -7.56 3.98 0.43
C LEU A 187 -8.02 2.61 0.92
N ASP A 188 -9.31 2.28 0.75
CA ASP A 188 -9.88 0.99 1.16
C ASP A 188 -9.30 -0.12 0.29
N SER A 189 -9.16 0.14 -1.02
CA SER A 189 -8.48 -0.75 -1.95
C SER A 189 -7.03 -1.02 -1.51
N ILE A 190 -6.30 -0.02 -1.03
CA ILE A 190 -4.93 -0.20 -0.52
C ILE A 190 -4.95 -1.10 0.72
N VAL A 191 -5.84 -0.83 1.69
CA VAL A 191 -5.98 -1.66 2.89
C VAL A 191 -6.35 -3.09 2.53
N PHE A 192 -7.29 -3.27 1.60
CA PHE A 192 -7.70 -4.57 1.07
C PHE A 192 -6.52 -5.33 0.48
N TYR A 193 -5.78 -4.77 -0.48
CA TYR A 193 -4.67 -5.48 -1.11
C TYR A 193 -3.50 -5.73 -0.14
N VAL A 194 -3.20 -4.81 0.78
CA VAL A 194 -2.19 -5.04 1.84
C VAL A 194 -2.64 -6.18 2.77
N SER A 195 -3.92 -6.24 3.14
CA SER A 195 -4.45 -7.32 3.96
C SER A 195 -4.37 -8.68 3.25
N LYS A 196 -4.70 -8.73 1.95
CA LYS A 196 -4.61 -9.96 1.13
C LYS A 196 -3.17 -10.36 0.82
N PHE A 197 -2.25 -9.41 0.80
CA PHE A 197 -0.82 -9.67 0.71
C PHE A 197 -0.30 -10.41 1.95
N ILE A 198 -0.81 -10.08 3.15
CA ILE A 198 -0.39 -10.73 4.41
C ILE A 198 -1.17 -12.03 4.65
N TYR A 199 -2.48 -12.03 4.36
CA TYR A 199 -3.39 -13.14 4.61
C TYR A 199 -4.28 -13.39 3.38
N PRO A 200 -3.80 -14.19 2.40
CA PRO A 200 -4.49 -14.44 1.13
C PRO A 200 -5.66 -15.44 1.30
N TYR A 201 -6.65 -15.08 2.10
CA TYR A 201 -7.86 -15.87 2.36
C TYR A 201 -9.07 -15.30 1.60
N HIS A 202 -9.94 -16.17 1.06
CA HIS A 202 -11.05 -15.79 0.17
C HIS A 202 -10.63 -14.83 -0.96
N LEU A 203 -9.90 -15.36 -1.94
CA LEU A 203 -9.46 -14.63 -3.15
C LEU A 203 -10.47 -14.75 -4.31
N GLY A 204 -11.64 -15.34 -4.08
CA GLY A 204 -12.69 -15.42 -5.10
C GLY A 204 -13.27 -14.04 -5.40
N ALA A 205 -13.51 -13.75 -6.68
CA ALA A 205 -14.18 -12.53 -7.09
C ALA A 205 -15.61 -12.50 -6.53
N SER A 206 -15.92 -11.46 -5.76
CA SER A 206 -17.26 -11.26 -5.18
C SER A 206 -17.94 -10.08 -5.84
N TYR A 207 -18.78 -10.34 -6.84
CA TYR A 207 -19.56 -9.32 -7.55
C TYR A 207 -20.62 -8.64 -6.67
N THR A 208 -20.88 -9.19 -5.48
CA THR A 208 -21.78 -8.61 -4.48
C THR A 208 -21.18 -7.41 -3.74
N LEU A 209 -19.84 -7.27 -3.74
CA LEU A 209 -19.14 -6.18 -3.06
C LEU A 209 -19.06 -4.94 -3.96
N SER A 210 -20.18 -4.22 -4.10
CA SER A 210 -20.18 -2.93 -4.80
C SER A 210 -19.48 -1.84 -3.98
N PRO A 211 -18.87 -0.82 -4.62
CA PRO A 211 -18.29 0.32 -3.90
C PRO A 211 -19.27 0.99 -2.94
N LYS A 212 -20.55 1.08 -3.32
CA LYS A 212 -21.63 1.61 -2.48
C LYS A 212 -21.91 0.74 -1.26
N PHE A 213 -21.93 -0.59 -1.42
CA PHE A 213 -22.07 -1.52 -0.29
C PHE A 213 -20.89 -1.39 0.68
N ILE A 214 -19.65 -1.30 0.16
CA ILE A 214 -18.44 -1.14 0.96
C ILE A 214 -18.47 0.20 1.72
N ALA A 215 -18.91 1.28 1.08
CA ALA A 215 -18.99 2.61 1.71
C ALA A 215 -20.02 2.71 2.86
N GLN A 216 -20.94 1.74 2.95
CA GLN A 216 -21.90 1.60 4.04
C GLN A 216 -21.35 0.80 5.23
N GLN A 217 -20.19 0.16 5.09
CA GLN A 217 -19.61 -0.65 6.15
C GLN A 217 -18.90 0.22 7.19
N TRP A 218 -18.99 -0.18 8.47
CA TRP A 218 -18.45 0.61 9.59
C TRP A 218 -16.93 0.84 9.52
N TRP A 219 -16.20 -0.05 8.84
CA TRP A 219 -14.74 0.02 8.74
C TRP A 219 -14.23 0.94 7.63
N PHE A 220 -15.09 1.35 6.70
CA PHE A 220 -14.71 2.07 5.48
C PHE A 220 -14.00 3.39 5.75
N TYR A 221 -14.54 4.26 6.60
CA TYR A 221 -13.90 5.54 6.93
C TYR A 221 -12.71 5.43 7.92
N PRO A 222 -12.78 4.65 9.01
CA PRO A 222 -11.68 4.62 9.98
C PRO A 222 -10.44 3.86 9.48
N LEU A 223 -10.58 2.74 8.76
CA LEU A 223 -9.41 1.98 8.29
C LEU A 223 -8.67 2.69 7.16
N THR A 224 -9.40 3.43 6.33
CA THR A 224 -8.82 4.17 5.20
C THR A 224 -7.98 5.36 5.64
N LEU A 225 -8.25 5.92 6.81
CA LEU A 225 -7.46 7.02 7.38
C LEU A 225 -6.15 6.54 8.05
N LEU A 226 -5.96 5.24 8.29
CA LEU A 226 -4.77 4.71 8.96
C LEU A 226 -3.44 5.09 8.25
N PRO A 227 -3.29 4.96 6.92
CA PRO A 227 -2.07 5.36 6.22
C PRO A 227 -1.81 6.87 6.31
N LEU A 228 -2.87 7.68 6.25
CA LEU A 228 -2.78 9.14 6.35
C LEU A 228 -2.39 9.57 7.77
N ALA A 229 -2.98 8.94 8.78
CA ALA A 229 -2.63 9.13 10.18
C ALA A 229 -1.16 8.74 10.45
N LEU A 230 -0.72 7.58 9.97
CA LEU A 230 0.68 7.15 10.05
C LEU A 230 1.64 8.13 9.37
N ALA A 231 1.30 8.62 8.17
CA ALA A 231 2.11 9.61 7.46
C ALA A 231 2.19 10.95 8.21
N TYR A 232 1.07 11.42 8.76
CA TYR A 232 1.01 12.62 9.58
C TYR A 232 1.85 12.48 10.86
N PHE A 233 1.71 11.37 11.59
CA PHE A 233 2.52 11.10 12.79
C PHE A 233 4.01 11.05 12.46
N ASN A 234 4.41 10.35 11.39
CA ASN A 234 5.81 10.29 10.97
C ASN A 234 6.38 11.65 10.56
N ARG A 235 5.57 12.49 9.90
CA ARG A 235 5.98 13.85 9.53
C ARG A 235 6.07 14.76 10.74
N SER A 236 5.14 14.65 11.69
CA SER A 236 5.16 15.42 12.93
C SER A 236 6.45 15.18 13.71
N ILE A 237 6.86 13.91 13.86
CA ILE A 237 8.08 13.51 14.58
C ILE A 237 9.34 14.18 14.02
N LYS A 238 9.39 14.42 12.70
CA LYS A 238 10.56 15.01 12.03
C LYS A 238 10.70 16.54 12.19
N LEU A 239 9.68 17.23 12.69
CA LEU A 239 9.59 18.70 12.61
C LEU A 239 9.64 19.43 13.96
N TYR A 240 10.09 18.81 15.05
CA TYR A 240 9.79 19.33 16.40
C TYR A 240 10.89 20.16 17.12
N PRO A 241 10.66 21.47 17.41
CA PRO A 241 11.47 22.32 18.31
C PRO A 241 11.09 22.20 19.82
N ALA A 242 11.80 22.88 20.73
CA ALA A 242 11.86 22.59 22.18
C ALA A 242 10.51 22.54 22.95
N ASP A 243 9.54 23.42 22.65
CA ASP A 243 8.20 23.40 23.27
C ASP A 243 7.38 22.16 22.89
N ALA A 244 7.81 21.45 21.84
CA ALA A 244 7.18 20.24 21.38
C ALA A 244 7.68 18.96 22.05
N LYS A 245 8.69 19.00 22.93
CA LYS A 245 9.02 17.83 23.78
C LYS A 245 7.79 17.40 24.58
N LYS A 246 7.03 18.36 25.09
CA LYS A 246 5.76 18.11 25.80
C LYS A 246 4.68 17.48 24.90
N ASN A 247 4.49 18.00 23.69
CA ASN A 247 3.52 17.46 22.71
C ASN A 247 3.92 16.07 22.18
N LEU A 248 5.22 15.81 22.02
CA LEU A 248 5.75 14.49 21.69
C LEU A 248 5.52 13.52 22.86
N GLY A 249 5.68 13.97 24.11
CA GLY A 249 5.33 13.21 25.31
C GLY A 249 3.85 12.81 25.31
N ILE A 250 2.94 13.74 25.02
CA ILE A 250 1.50 13.47 24.90
C ILE A 250 1.21 12.46 23.78
N THR A 251 1.85 12.61 22.62
CA THR A 251 1.66 11.71 21.47
C THR A 251 2.15 10.30 21.78
N LEU A 252 3.32 10.16 22.40
CA LEU A 252 3.86 8.89 22.86
C LEU A 252 2.97 8.26 23.93
N ASN A 253 2.40 9.06 24.83
CA ASN A 253 1.43 8.58 25.81
C ASN A 253 0.17 8.01 25.13
N HIS A 254 -0.37 8.68 24.11
CA HIS A 254 -1.51 8.13 23.35
C HIS A 254 -1.15 6.84 22.58
N ARG A 255 0.02 6.79 21.92
CA ARG A 255 0.50 5.58 21.22
C ARG A 255 0.75 4.42 22.18
N GLY A 256 1.34 4.71 23.35
CA GLY A 256 1.50 3.75 24.43
C GLY A 256 0.17 3.19 24.91
N GLY A 257 -0.86 4.04 25.03
CA GLY A 257 -2.23 3.63 25.35
C GLY A 257 -2.83 2.67 24.31
N LEU A 258 -2.62 2.94 23.02
CA LEU A 258 -3.03 2.03 21.94
C LEU A 258 -2.28 0.68 22.00
N PHE A 259 -0.98 0.68 22.32
CA PHE A 259 -0.25 -0.57 22.52
C PHE A 259 -0.71 -1.33 23.76
N PHE A 260 -1.07 -0.62 24.82
CA PHE A 260 -1.59 -1.21 26.05
C PHE A 260 -2.94 -1.92 25.81
N SER A 261 -3.87 -1.29 25.07
CA SER A 261 -5.16 -1.91 24.72
C SER A 261 -5.00 -3.14 23.80
N GLN A 262 -3.96 -3.14 22.95
CA GLN A 262 -3.56 -4.28 22.14
C GLN A 262 -2.79 -5.38 22.92
N LYS A 263 -2.67 -5.27 24.25
CA LYS A 263 -1.88 -6.17 25.12
C LYS A 263 -0.38 -6.25 24.77
N LYS A 264 0.17 -5.27 24.04
CA LYS A 264 1.59 -5.18 23.68
C LYS A 264 2.38 -4.39 24.73
N TYR A 265 2.40 -4.90 25.96
CA TYR A 265 2.87 -4.18 27.14
C TYR A 265 4.33 -3.66 27.08
N GLN A 266 5.25 -4.39 26.43
CA GLN A 266 6.65 -3.94 26.29
C GLN A 266 6.78 -2.70 25.39
N LYS A 267 5.99 -2.63 24.31
CA LYS A 267 5.97 -1.46 23.41
C LYS A 267 5.29 -0.28 24.08
N ALA A 268 4.21 -0.54 24.82
CA ALA A 268 3.54 0.47 25.63
C ALA A 268 4.48 1.08 26.67
N LEU A 269 5.26 0.25 27.37
CA LEU A 269 6.26 0.71 28.34
C LEU A 269 7.34 1.58 27.71
N ALA A 270 7.87 1.20 26.54
CA ALA A 270 8.86 2.01 25.84
C ALA A 270 8.33 3.43 25.55
N ASP A 271 7.10 3.52 25.06
CA ASP A 271 6.47 4.81 24.75
C ASP A 271 6.12 5.63 26.01
N PHE A 272 5.55 5.01 27.03
CA PHE A 272 5.23 5.69 28.29
C PHE A 272 6.48 6.18 29.03
N SER A 273 7.54 5.37 29.06
CA SER A 273 8.81 5.76 29.68
C SER A 273 9.44 6.95 28.95
N GLN A 274 9.42 6.95 27.62
CA GLN A 274 9.90 8.07 26.81
C GLN A 274 9.02 9.32 26.99
N ALA A 275 7.69 9.14 27.12
CA ALA A 275 6.77 10.24 27.41
C ALA A 275 7.06 10.93 28.76
N VAL A 276 7.36 10.14 29.80
CA VAL A 276 7.73 10.67 31.13
C VAL A 276 9.05 11.43 31.10
N VAL A 277 10.03 11.00 30.31
CA VAL A 277 11.30 11.72 30.14
C VAL A 277 11.09 13.08 29.47
N LEU A 278 10.13 13.15 28.54
CA LEU A 278 9.85 14.34 27.75
C LEU A 278 8.96 15.37 28.46
N ASP A 279 8.01 14.92 29.28
CA ASP A 279 7.23 15.76 30.21
C ASP A 279 7.15 15.10 31.60
N PRO A 280 8.15 15.33 32.46
CA PRO A 280 8.18 14.77 33.82
C PRO A 280 7.00 15.20 34.70
N SER A 281 6.33 16.30 34.37
CA SER A 281 5.21 16.86 35.13
C SER A 281 3.83 16.32 34.73
N SER A 282 3.75 15.54 33.65
CA SER A 282 2.49 15.01 33.11
C SER A 282 1.88 13.95 34.02
N ASN A 283 0.63 14.19 34.47
CA ASN A 283 -0.09 13.21 35.29
C ASN A 283 -0.39 11.91 34.53
N ASP A 284 -0.89 12.04 33.30
CA ASP A 284 -1.30 10.89 32.50
C ASP A 284 -0.12 10.01 32.12
N SER A 285 1.00 10.61 31.70
CA SER A 285 2.20 9.86 31.30
C SER A 285 2.80 9.10 32.48
N ASN A 286 2.87 9.74 33.66
CA ASN A 286 3.35 9.08 34.87
C ASN A 286 2.40 7.96 35.34
N SER A 287 1.09 8.22 35.32
CA SER A 287 0.07 7.23 35.72
C SER A 287 0.09 6.00 34.82
N ASN A 288 0.15 6.19 33.50
CA ASN A 288 0.18 5.11 32.53
C ASN A 288 1.49 4.31 32.57
N ASN A 289 2.63 4.99 32.77
CA ASN A 289 3.93 4.33 32.93
C ASN A 289 3.96 3.44 34.19
N ILE A 290 3.48 3.95 35.32
CA ILE A 290 3.37 3.15 36.56
C ILE A 290 2.38 1.99 36.36
N GLY A 291 1.24 2.27 35.70
CA GLY A 291 0.22 1.30 35.32
C GLY A 291 0.77 0.08 34.59
N VAL A 292 1.52 0.32 33.51
CA VAL A 292 2.08 -0.77 32.71
C VAL A 292 3.20 -1.51 33.44
N LEU A 293 3.99 -0.82 34.28
CA LEU A 293 5.08 -1.43 35.04
C LEU A 293 4.58 -2.46 36.04
N PHE A 294 3.52 -2.17 36.80
CA PHE A 294 2.97 -3.16 37.72
C PHE A 294 2.15 -4.24 36.99
N THR A 295 1.52 -3.92 35.85
CA THR A 295 0.89 -4.94 34.98
C THR A 295 1.93 -5.96 34.49
N LEU A 296 3.14 -5.50 34.20
CA LEU A 296 4.31 -6.33 33.84
C LEU A 296 5.00 -6.98 35.05
N LYS A 297 4.45 -6.85 36.27
CA LYS A 297 5.04 -7.32 37.54
C LYS A 297 6.43 -6.77 37.84
N ARG A 298 6.79 -5.60 37.29
CA ARG A 298 8.07 -4.92 37.53
C ARG A 298 7.98 -3.98 38.73
N CYS A 299 7.69 -4.54 39.91
CA CYS A 299 7.34 -3.77 41.11
C CYS A 299 8.42 -2.77 41.56
N LYS A 300 9.71 -3.15 41.52
CA LYS A 300 10.82 -2.24 41.84
C LYS A 300 10.85 -1.01 40.95
N GLN A 301 10.65 -1.19 39.64
CA GLN A 301 10.62 -0.08 38.68
C GLN A 301 9.35 0.77 38.83
N ALA A 302 8.21 0.16 39.15
CA ALA A 302 6.97 0.88 39.41
C ALA A 302 7.09 1.83 40.63
N TYR A 303 7.73 1.38 41.72
CA TYR A 303 7.99 2.24 42.87
C TYR A 303 9.01 3.36 42.58
N LEU A 304 10.05 3.09 41.79
CA LEU A 304 10.98 4.13 41.34
C LEU A 304 10.27 5.20 40.49
N ALA A 305 9.37 4.77 39.60
CA ALA A 305 8.56 5.69 38.80
C ALA A 305 7.58 6.50 39.66
N LEU A 306 7.00 5.89 40.70
CA LEU A 306 6.16 6.58 41.69
C LEU A 306 6.94 7.68 42.43
N ASP A 307 8.16 7.37 42.89
CA ASP A 307 9.00 8.33 43.60
C ASP A 307 9.47 9.46 42.67
N PHE A 308 9.78 9.13 41.41
CA PHE A 308 10.07 10.13 40.37
C PHE A 308 8.88 11.08 40.14
N ALA A 309 7.66 10.54 40.01
CA ALA A 309 6.45 11.34 39.82
C ALA A 309 6.20 12.29 41.01
N ARG A 310 6.41 11.81 42.25
CA ARG A 310 6.28 12.62 43.48
C ARG A 310 7.32 13.73 43.53
N LYS A 311 8.58 13.45 43.16
CA LYS A 311 9.65 14.46 43.09
C LYS A 311 9.32 15.58 42.12
N ASN A 312 8.63 15.25 41.02
CA ASN A 312 8.12 16.22 40.03
C ASN A 312 6.73 16.80 40.39
N LYS A 313 6.28 16.65 41.65
CA LYS A 313 5.02 17.21 42.18
C LYS A 313 3.74 16.73 41.48
N VAL A 314 3.77 15.54 40.87
CA VAL A 314 2.61 14.95 40.19
C VAL A 314 1.63 14.34 41.19
N LYS A 315 0.34 14.73 41.11
CA LYS A 315 -0.74 14.21 41.98
C LYS A 315 -1.39 12.97 41.35
N LEU A 316 -0.95 11.79 41.74
CA LEU A 316 -1.47 10.52 41.22
C LEU A 316 -2.79 10.12 41.90
N GLY A 317 -3.70 9.50 41.15
CA GLY A 317 -5.03 9.09 41.63
C GLY A 317 -5.00 7.95 42.65
N LYS A 318 -5.93 7.98 43.62
CA LYS A 318 -6.11 6.91 44.62
C LYS A 318 -6.25 5.50 44.03
N PRO A 319 -7.03 5.26 42.94
CA PRO A 319 -7.17 3.92 42.36
C PRO A 319 -5.84 3.32 41.89
N LEU A 320 -4.97 4.14 41.30
CA LEU A 320 -3.65 3.70 40.84
C LEU A 320 -2.76 3.27 42.02
N LEU A 321 -2.77 4.05 43.10
CA LEU A 321 -1.97 3.76 44.30
C LEU A 321 -2.43 2.49 45.00
N THR A 322 -3.75 2.30 45.16
CA THR A 322 -4.33 1.09 45.74
C THR A 322 -4.03 -0.13 44.86
N GLY A 323 -4.17 0.00 43.53
CA GLY A 323 -3.87 -1.07 42.59
C GLY A 323 -2.38 -1.47 42.59
N LEU A 324 -1.48 -0.50 42.74
CA LEU A 324 -0.05 -0.77 42.90
C LEU A 324 0.24 -1.53 44.21
N GLN A 325 -0.34 -1.11 45.33
CA GLN A 325 -0.14 -1.77 46.63
C GLN A 325 -0.66 -3.22 46.66
N GLN A 326 -1.80 -3.48 46.01
CA GLN A 326 -2.40 -4.81 45.94
C GLN A 326 -1.59 -5.77 45.05
N ASN A 327 -1.14 -5.30 43.88
CA ASN A 327 -0.46 -6.17 42.90
C ASN A 327 1.07 -6.24 43.09
N CYS A 328 1.64 -5.28 43.81
CA CYS A 328 3.06 -5.15 44.08
C CYS A 328 3.26 -4.72 45.55
N PRO A 329 3.07 -5.61 46.54
CA PRO A 329 3.32 -5.27 47.94
C PRO A 329 4.78 -4.82 48.13
N ARG A 330 5.01 -3.75 48.90
CA ARG A 330 6.37 -3.34 49.29
C ARG A 330 6.99 -4.47 50.11
N GLN A 331 8.06 -5.06 49.59
CA GLN A 331 8.94 -5.96 50.33
C GLN A 331 9.83 -5.17 51.26
#